data_AF-A0A6J4T5X5-F1
#
_entry.id   AF-A0A6J4T5X5-F1
#
_cell.length_a   1.000
_cell.length_b   1.000
_cell.length_c   1.000
_cell.angle_alpha   90.00
_cell.angle_beta   90.00
_cell.angle_gamma   90.00
#
_symmetry.space_group_name_H-M   'P 1'
#
loop_
_entity.id
_entity.type
_entity.pdbx_description
1 polymer ?
#
loop_
_entity_poly.entity_id
_entity_poly.type
_entity_poly.pdbx_seq_one_letter_code
_entity_poly.pdbx_strand_id
1 'polypeptide(L)'
;MFLPTEAAARNLRAEAVAGEIHVTGNTAIDALLALEAGLPRPTLNDGGVPRLLVTCHRRESWGEGLESIATAVRQLARHGSVRIDLLLHPNPHVAGTMRRELAETPNLALLKPCSHAELVWRMREADLILSDSGGIQEEAPRARNAIAGPARQDRTAGGGSRPAMPA
;
A
#
# COMPACT_ATOMS: atom_id res chain seq x y z
N MET A 1 -25.32 -9.14 -12.34
CA MET A 1 -24.40 -8.23 -11.61
C MET A 1 -23.09 -8.94 -11.36
N PHE A 2 -21.96 -8.26 -11.55
CA PHE A 2 -20.62 -8.79 -11.31
C PHE A 2 -20.09 -8.25 -9.99
N LEU A 3 -19.68 -9.15 -9.10
CA LEU A 3 -19.31 -8.80 -7.72
C LEU A 3 -17.89 -9.26 -7.39
N PRO A 4 -17.14 -8.47 -6.62
CA PRO A 4 -15.74 -8.75 -6.35
C PRO A 4 -15.53 -9.90 -5.38
N THR A 5 -16.52 -10.19 -4.53
CA THR A 5 -16.40 -11.20 -3.48
C THR A 5 -17.73 -11.89 -3.19
N GLU A 6 -17.66 -13.07 -2.56
CA GLU A 6 -18.82 -13.74 -2.00
C GLU A 6 -19.53 -12.92 -0.91
N ALA A 7 -18.80 -12.09 -0.19
CA ALA A 7 -19.40 -11.19 0.80
C ALA A 7 -20.31 -10.15 0.11
N ALA A 8 -19.85 -9.55 -0.99
CA ALA A 8 -20.67 -8.64 -1.79
C ALA A 8 -21.92 -9.36 -2.36
N ALA A 9 -21.77 -10.61 -2.82
CA ALA A 9 -22.90 -11.42 -3.27
C ALA A 9 -23.92 -11.71 -2.17
N ARG A 10 -23.47 -12.01 -0.95
CA ARG A 10 -24.36 -12.19 0.20
C ARG A 10 -25.11 -10.90 0.55
N ASN A 11 -24.43 -9.76 0.54
CA ASN A 11 -25.07 -8.47 0.80
C ASN A 11 -26.19 -8.19 -0.21
N LEU A 12 -25.91 -8.40 -1.50
CA LEU A 12 -26.89 -8.17 -2.56
C LEU A 12 -28.11 -9.10 -2.44
N ARG A 13 -27.89 -10.37 -2.08
CA ARG A 13 -28.98 -11.33 -1.83
C ARG A 13 -29.83 -10.94 -0.63
N ALA A 14 -29.20 -10.42 0.44
CA ALA A 14 -29.89 -9.95 1.63
C ALA A 14 -30.77 -8.72 1.35
N GLU A 15 -30.36 -7.88 0.39
CA GLU A 15 -31.14 -6.74 -0.11
C GLU A 15 -32.25 -7.14 -1.11
N ALA A 16 -32.45 -8.44 -1.35
CA ALA A 16 -33.46 -9.00 -2.26
C ALA A 16 -33.38 -8.45 -3.70
N VAL A 17 -32.18 -8.10 -4.17
CA VAL A 17 -31.97 -7.62 -5.55
C VAL A 17 -32.20 -8.75 -6.54
N ALA A 18 -33.07 -8.53 -7.51
CA ALA A 18 -33.38 -9.49 -8.57
C ALA A 18 -32.27 -9.56 -9.64
N GLY A 19 -32.13 -10.72 -10.26
CA GLY A 19 -31.22 -10.95 -11.40
C GLY A 19 -30.07 -11.91 -11.08
N GLU A 20 -29.28 -12.22 -12.10
CA GLU A 20 -28.13 -13.12 -11.95
C GLU A 20 -26.99 -12.44 -11.21
N ILE A 21 -26.35 -13.18 -10.29
CA ILE A 21 -25.18 -12.73 -9.55
C ILE A 21 -23.99 -13.59 -9.96
N HIS A 22 -22.94 -12.92 -10.41
CA HIS A 22 -21.69 -13.53 -10.85
C HIS A 22 -20.56 -13.01 -9.97
N VAL A 23 -19.87 -13.89 -9.23
CA VAL A 23 -18.69 -13.51 -8.44
C VAL A 23 -17.45 -13.66 -9.32
N THR A 24 -16.86 -12.54 -9.72
CA THR A 24 -15.79 -12.49 -10.73
C THR A 24 -14.42 -12.18 -10.15
N GLY A 25 -14.36 -11.70 -8.91
CA GLY A 25 -13.18 -11.01 -8.42
C GLY A 25 -13.17 -9.53 -8.84
N ASN A 26 -12.12 -8.82 -8.46
CA ASN A 26 -11.98 -7.38 -8.70
C ASN A 26 -11.00 -7.10 -9.84
N THR A 27 -11.47 -6.40 -10.87
CA THR A 27 -10.68 -6.06 -12.07
C THR A 27 -9.52 -5.11 -11.80
N ALA A 28 -9.51 -4.40 -10.66
CA ALA A 28 -8.36 -3.63 -10.20
C ALA A 28 -7.12 -4.52 -10.00
N ILE A 29 -7.31 -5.78 -9.59
CA ILE A 29 -6.22 -6.73 -9.43
C ILE A 29 -5.65 -7.14 -10.78
N ASP A 30 -6.48 -7.33 -11.81
CA ASP A 30 -6.00 -7.63 -13.17
C ASP A 30 -5.14 -6.50 -13.71
N ALA A 31 -5.60 -5.25 -13.54
CA ALA A 31 -4.85 -4.06 -13.93
C ALA A 31 -3.51 -3.93 -13.17
N LEU A 32 -3.52 -4.20 -11.85
CA LEU A 32 -2.31 -4.23 -11.04
C LEU A 32 -1.30 -5.28 -11.55
N LEU A 33 -1.75 -6.51 -11.80
CA LEU A 33 -0.89 -7.60 -12.28
C LEU A 33 -0.26 -7.30 -13.64
N ALA A 34 -1.05 -6.75 -14.56
CA ALA A 34 -0.56 -6.34 -15.88
C ALA A 34 0.54 -5.27 -15.78
N LEU A 35 0.39 -4.36 -14.81
CA LEU A 35 1.32 -3.26 -14.58
C LEU A 35 2.60 -3.70 -13.84
N GLU A 36 2.48 -4.59 -12.85
CA GLU A 36 3.61 -5.10 -12.05
C GLU A 36 4.71 -5.72 -12.91
N ALA A 37 4.34 -6.38 -14.02
CA ALA A 37 5.29 -7.03 -14.93
C ALA A 37 6.30 -6.06 -15.56
N GLY A 38 5.94 -4.78 -15.72
CA GLY A 38 6.81 -3.74 -16.29
C GLY A 38 7.52 -2.86 -15.27
N LEU A 39 7.19 -2.99 -13.97
CA LEU A 39 7.77 -2.15 -12.94
C LEU A 39 9.13 -2.67 -12.47
N PRO A 40 10.08 -1.76 -12.14
CA PRO A 40 11.34 -2.16 -11.55
C PRO A 40 11.12 -2.89 -10.21
N ARG A 41 12.09 -3.72 -9.83
CA ARG A 41 12.08 -4.34 -8.50
C ARG A 41 12.19 -3.24 -7.44
N PRO A 42 11.43 -3.34 -6.35
CA PRO A 42 11.54 -2.38 -5.28
C PRO A 42 12.87 -2.53 -4.56
N THR A 43 13.34 -1.42 -4.01
CA THR A 43 14.50 -1.37 -3.13
C THR A 43 14.03 -1.76 -1.74
N LEU A 44 14.52 -2.89 -1.23
CA LEU A 44 14.25 -3.29 0.14
C LEU A 44 14.90 -2.28 1.09
N ASN A 45 14.13 -1.82 2.06
CA ASN A 45 14.63 -0.92 3.10
C ASN A 45 15.37 -1.73 4.18
N ASP A 46 16.55 -2.25 3.83
CA ASP A 46 17.33 -3.12 4.71
C ASP A 46 18.01 -2.30 5.82
N GLY A 47 17.28 -2.06 6.92
CA GLY A 47 17.77 -1.39 8.12
C GLY A 47 17.76 0.14 8.08
N GLY A 48 17.13 0.73 7.05
CA GLY A 48 16.88 2.18 6.99
C GLY A 48 15.63 2.61 7.77
N VAL A 49 15.41 3.93 7.84
CA VAL A 49 14.19 4.48 8.46
C VAL A 49 12.97 4.02 7.67
N PRO A 50 11.96 3.39 8.29
CA PRO A 50 10.78 2.89 7.59
C PRO A 50 10.05 3.97 6.77
N ARG A 51 9.55 3.59 5.59
CA ARG A 51 8.80 4.45 4.68
C ARG A 51 7.30 4.26 4.87
N LEU A 52 6.59 5.35 5.16
CA LEU A 52 5.15 5.38 5.30
C LEU A 52 4.54 6.12 4.10
N LEU A 53 3.72 5.43 3.30
CA LEU A 53 2.92 6.06 2.26
C LEU A 53 1.55 6.46 2.83
N VAL A 54 1.15 7.71 2.64
CA VAL A 54 -0.15 8.23 3.10
C VAL A 54 -0.95 8.74 1.92
N THR A 55 -2.21 8.31 1.82
CA THR A 55 -3.21 8.94 0.94
C THR A 55 -4.48 9.21 1.73
N CYS A 56 -5.08 10.38 1.52
CA CYS A 56 -6.34 10.75 2.15
C CYS A 56 -7.14 11.66 1.23
N HIS A 57 -8.38 11.29 0.94
CA HIS A 57 -9.26 12.05 0.04
C HIS A 57 -10.75 11.75 0.18
N ARG A 58 -11.17 10.83 1.05
CA ARG A 58 -12.58 10.50 1.26
C ARG A 58 -13.39 11.73 1.67
N ARG A 59 -14.57 11.90 1.08
CA ARG A 59 -15.42 13.09 1.28
C ARG A 59 -15.88 13.23 2.71
N GLU A 60 -16.17 12.10 3.35
CA GLU A 60 -16.51 11.98 4.77
C GLU A 60 -15.38 12.40 5.70
N SER A 61 -14.13 12.49 5.21
CA SER A 61 -12.99 12.95 5.97
C SER A 61 -12.74 14.46 5.84
N TRP A 62 -13.53 15.20 5.06
CA TRP A 62 -13.27 16.63 4.87
C TRP A 62 -13.59 17.46 6.12
N GLY A 63 -12.94 18.62 6.25
CA GLY A 63 -13.03 19.45 7.45
C GLY A 63 -12.17 18.88 8.58
N GLU A 64 -12.77 18.74 9.77
CA GLU A 64 -12.08 18.30 11.00
C GLU A 64 -11.36 16.96 10.85
N GLY A 65 -11.91 16.02 10.06
CA GLY A 65 -11.27 14.73 9.81
C GLY A 65 -9.90 14.87 9.15
N LEU A 66 -9.80 15.76 8.16
CA LEU A 66 -8.57 15.99 7.39
C LEU A 66 -7.52 16.70 8.23
N GLU A 67 -7.95 17.62 9.08
CA GLU A 67 -7.10 18.34 10.04
C GLU A 67 -6.58 17.40 11.14
N SER A 68 -7.42 16.46 11.60
CA SER A 68 -7.03 15.42 12.55
C SER A 68 -5.98 14.49 11.93
N ILE A 69 -6.20 14.04 10.70
CA ILE A 69 -5.22 13.22 9.95
C ILE A 69 -3.91 13.99 9.78
N ALA A 70 -3.96 15.26 9.35
CA ALA A 70 -2.77 16.08 9.21
C ALA A 70 -2.02 16.25 10.56
N THR A 71 -2.75 16.41 11.66
CA THR A 71 -2.15 16.49 13.00
C THR A 71 -1.42 15.20 13.38
N ALA A 72 -2.05 14.04 13.17
CA ALA A 72 -1.43 12.74 13.45
C ALA A 72 -0.19 12.50 12.58
N VAL A 73 -0.27 12.82 11.28
CA VAL A 73 0.85 12.74 10.34
C VAL A 73 1.99 13.65 10.78
N ARG A 74 1.71 14.89 11.19
CA ARG A 74 2.71 15.83 11.68
C ARG A 74 3.42 15.34 12.94
N GLN A 75 2.69 14.71 13.85
CA GLN A 75 3.26 14.12 15.06
C GLN A 75 4.20 12.96 14.72
N LEU A 76 3.78 12.04 13.86
CA LEU A 76 4.62 10.92 13.39
C LEU A 76 5.89 11.40 12.70
N ALA A 77 5.76 12.38 11.81
CA ALA A 77 6.88 12.95 11.07
C ALA A 77 7.91 13.63 11.99
N ARG A 78 7.45 14.37 13.00
CA ARG A 78 8.31 15.02 14.01
C ARG A 78 8.98 14.04 14.96
N HIS A 79 8.34 12.91 15.26
CA HIS A 79 8.97 11.84 16.04
C HIS A 79 10.19 11.26 15.32
N GLY A 80 10.18 11.24 13.98
CA GLY A 80 11.33 10.87 13.15
C GLY A 80 11.62 9.36 13.08
N SER A 81 10.71 8.53 13.59
CA SER A 81 10.81 7.06 13.46
C SER A 81 10.47 6.54 12.07
N VAL A 82 9.84 7.37 11.23
CA VAL A 82 9.44 7.04 9.86
C VAL A 82 9.68 8.22 8.92
N ARG A 83 9.93 7.92 7.64
CA ARG A 83 9.85 8.90 6.55
C ARG A 83 8.49 8.80 5.90
N ILE A 84 7.80 9.93 5.73
CA ILE A 84 6.43 9.96 5.25
C ILE A 84 6.39 10.52 3.83
N ASP A 85 5.85 9.74 2.90
CA ASP A 85 5.46 10.18 1.56
C ASP A 85 3.93 10.37 1.56
N LEU A 86 3.44 11.61 1.54
CA LEU A 86 2.00 11.90 1.46
C LEU A 86 1.64 12.33 0.03
N LEU A 87 0.85 11.50 -0.66
CA LEU A 87 0.38 11.81 -2.00
C LEU A 87 -0.84 12.73 -1.94
N LEU A 88 -0.68 13.97 -2.39
CA LEU A 88 -1.76 14.94 -2.41
C LEU A 88 -2.83 14.53 -3.42
N HIS A 89 -4.08 14.67 -3.01
CA HIS A 89 -5.21 14.46 -3.91
C HIS A 89 -5.35 15.65 -4.89
N PRO A 90 -5.80 15.44 -6.14
CA PRO A 90 -5.98 16.52 -7.12
C PRO A 90 -6.99 17.60 -6.70
N ASN A 91 -7.93 17.27 -5.81
CA ASN A 91 -8.93 18.23 -5.32
C ASN A 91 -8.24 19.38 -4.55
N PRO A 92 -8.41 20.65 -4.97
CA PRO A 92 -7.71 21.78 -4.39
C PRO A 92 -8.07 22.03 -2.92
N HIS A 93 -9.28 21.67 -2.48
CA HIS A 93 -9.68 21.79 -1.07
C HIS A 93 -8.86 20.85 -0.18
N VAL A 94 -8.75 19.58 -0.59
CA VAL A 94 -7.98 18.55 0.12
C VAL A 94 -6.50 18.88 0.09
N ALA A 95 -5.96 19.18 -1.10
CA ALA A 95 -4.56 19.53 -1.26
C ALA A 95 -4.18 20.81 -0.51
N GLY A 96 -5.04 21.84 -0.57
CA GLY A 96 -4.82 23.11 0.11
C GLY A 96 -4.76 22.95 1.63
N THR A 97 -5.67 22.15 2.20
CA THR A 97 -5.66 21.82 3.63
C THR A 97 -4.39 21.08 4.01
N MET A 98 -4.04 19.99 3.33
CA MET A 98 -2.83 19.23 3.63
C MET A 98 -1.55 20.06 3.49
N ARG A 99 -1.45 20.92 2.47
CA ARG A 99 -0.31 21.83 2.32
C ARG A 99 -0.22 22.82 3.48
N ARG A 100 -1.33 23.47 3.83
CA ARG A 100 -1.37 24.44 4.92
C ARG A 100 -0.94 23.82 6.24
N GLU A 101 -1.41 22.61 6.55
CA GLU A 101 -1.12 21.96 7.82
C GLU A 101 0.28 21.32 7.91
N LEU A 102 0.91 20.98 6.77
CA LEU A 102 2.09 20.10 6.71
C LEU A 102 3.33 20.67 6.00
N ALA A 103 3.26 21.82 5.31
CA ALA A 103 4.33 22.32 4.42
C ALA A 103 5.76 22.34 5.01
N GLU A 104 5.91 22.58 6.31
CA GLU A 104 7.20 22.70 6.99
C GLU A 104 7.47 21.56 7.99
N THR A 105 6.84 20.41 7.76
CA THR A 105 6.98 19.25 8.65
C THR A 105 8.24 18.45 8.28
N PRO A 106 9.18 18.20 9.21
CA PRO A 106 10.37 17.40 8.93
C PRO A 106 10.00 15.95 8.65
N ASN A 107 10.85 15.22 7.91
CA ASN A 107 10.63 13.81 7.55
C ASN A 107 9.33 13.52 6.78
N LEU A 108 8.73 14.54 6.18
CA LEU A 108 7.51 14.43 5.39
C LEU A 108 7.70 15.08 4.00
N ALA A 109 7.39 14.32 2.96
CA ALA A 109 7.33 14.79 1.59
C ALA A 109 5.87 14.89 1.12
N LEU A 110 5.44 16.10 0.75
CA LEU A 110 4.16 16.31 0.07
C LEU A 110 4.34 16.10 -1.44
N LEU A 111 3.88 14.96 -1.93
CA LEU A 111 4.02 14.56 -3.32
C LEU A 111 2.84 15.05 -4.15
N LYS A 112 3.09 15.43 -5.40
CA LYS A 112 2.04 15.77 -6.37
C LYS A 112 1.27 14.50 -6.77
N PRO A 113 -0.01 14.63 -7.20
CA PRO A 113 -0.72 13.50 -7.81
C PRO A 113 0.14 12.82 -8.89
N CYS A 114 0.13 11.49 -8.90
CA CYS A 114 0.97 10.69 -9.78
C CYS A 114 0.14 9.73 -10.65
N SER A 115 0.79 9.08 -11.61
CA SER A 115 0.17 8.02 -12.40
C SER A 115 -0.11 6.78 -11.53
N HIS A 116 -0.98 5.88 -12.01
CA HIS A 116 -1.22 4.59 -11.35
C HIS A 116 0.05 3.76 -11.24
N ALA A 117 0.89 3.75 -12.29
CA ALA A 117 2.17 3.05 -12.27
C ALA A 117 3.11 3.55 -11.16
N GLU A 118 3.20 4.87 -11.00
CA GLU A 118 4.01 5.46 -9.94
C GLU A 118 3.43 5.17 -8.55
N LEU A 119 2.09 5.20 -8.41
CA LEU A 119 1.43 4.85 -7.15
C LEU A 119 1.74 3.40 -6.76
N VAL A 120 1.60 2.45 -7.70
CA VAL A 120 1.93 1.03 -7.46
C VAL A 120 3.39 0.87 -7.10
N TRP A 121 4.31 1.54 -7.79
CA TRP A 121 5.72 1.51 -7.43
C TRP A 121 5.96 2.03 -5.99
N ARG A 122 5.33 3.16 -5.61
CA ARG A 122 5.42 3.70 -4.24
C ARG A 122 4.82 2.76 -3.19
N MET A 123 3.71 2.08 -3.50
CA MET A 123 3.14 1.06 -2.61
C MET A 123 4.11 -0.10 -2.37
N ARG A 124 4.89 -0.48 -3.39
CA ARG A 124 5.92 -1.51 -3.28
C ARG A 124 7.14 -1.04 -2.46
N GLU A 125 7.51 0.23 -2.57
CA GLU A 125 8.62 0.81 -1.79
C GLU A 125 8.25 1.08 -0.31
N ALA A 126 6.96 1.14 0.02
CA ALA A 126 6.51 1.50 1.35
C ALA A 126 6.62 0.33 2.34
N ASP A 127 7.05 0.61 3.57
CA ASP A 127 7.03 -0.32 4.70
C ASP A 127 5.62 -0.43 5.30
N LEU A 128 4.88 0.68 5.28
CA LEU A 128 3.50 0.78 5.73
C LEU A 128 2.71 1.73 4.81
N ILE A 129 1.41 1.47 4.66
CA ILE A 129 0.48 2.31 3.90
C ILE A 129 -0.67 2.71 4.82
N LEU A 130 -0.97 4.01 4.90
CA LEU A 130 -2.17 4.55 5.53
C LEU A 130 -3.05 5.16 4.43
N SER A 131 -4.23 4.60 4.21
CA SER A 131 -5.10 5.02 3.12
C SER A 131 -6.58 4.87 3.42
N ASP A 132 -7.34 5.88 3.02
CA ASP A 132 -8.80 5.88 2.98
C ASP A 132 -9.36 5.48 1.59
N SER A 133 -8.48 5.16 0.64
CA SER A 133 -8.85 4.82 -0.72
C SER A 133 -9.24 3.35 -0.85
N GLY A 134 -10.45 3.08 -1.33
CA GLY A 134 -10.91 1.71 -1.56
C GLY A 134 -10.02 0.93 -2.53
N GLY A 135 -9.62 1.55 -3.65
CA GLY A 135 -8.73 0.91 -4.63
C GLY A 135 -7.36 0.57 -4.04
N ILE A 136 -6.75 1.47 -3.26
CA ILE A 136 -5.48 1.17 -2.57
C ILE A 136 -5.68 0.07 -1.52
N GLN A 137 -6.79 0.04 -0.79
CA GLN A 137 -7.08 -1.01 0.19
C GLN A 137 -7.18 -2.41 -0.46
N GLU A 138 -7.62 -2.47 -1.72
CA GLU A 138 -7.68 -3.71 -2.51
C GLU A 138 -6.32 -4.06 -3.14
N GLU A 139 -5.60 -3.07 -3.68
CA GLU A 139 -4.34 -3.27 -4.41
C GLU A 139 -3.12 -3.48 -3.50
N ALA A 140 -3.03 -2.71 -2.39
CA ALA A 140 -1.86 -2.69 -1.52
C ALA A 140 -1.45 -4.06 -0.94
N PRO A 141 -2.40 -4.93 -0.48
CA PRO A 141 -2.04 -6.27 -0.02
C PRO A 141 -1.35 -7.11 -1.10
N ARG A 142 -1.74 -6.94 -2.36
CA ARG A 142 -1.16 -7.67 -3.49
C ARG A 142 0.18 -7.07 -3.93
N ALA A 143 0.28 -5.73 -3.95
CA ALA A 143 1.48 -5.01 -4.36
C ALA A 143 2.67 -5.29 -3.43
N ARG A 144 2.45 -5.34 -2.11
CA ARG A 144 3.52 -5.63 -1.14
C ARG A 144 3.92 -7.11 -1.11
N ASN A 145 2.99 -8.03 -1.31
CA ASN A 145 3.30 -9.47 -1.33
C ASN A 145 4.13 -9.88 -2.57
N ALA A 146 4.12 -9.09 -3.64
CA ALA A 146 5.01 -9.28 -4.80
C ALA A 146 6.52 -9.14 -4.46
N ILE A 147 6.85 -8.75 -3.23
CA ILE A 147 8.21 -8.48 -2.74
C ILE A 147 8.79 -9.67 -1.95
N ALA A 148 8.12 -10.82 -1.93
CA ALA A 148 8.77 -12.05 -1.47
C ALA A 148 9.95 -12.39 -2.42
N GLY A 149 11.18 -12.24 -1.91
CA GLY A 149 12.44 -12.52 -2.58
C GLY A 149 12.62 -13.99 -3.03
N PRO A 150 13.80 -14.36 -3.57
CA PRO A 150 13.99 -15.57 -4.37
C PRO A 150 13.67 -16.83 -3.58
N ALA A 151 13.22 -17.86 -4.30
CA ALA A 151 12.99 -19.21 -3.77
C ALA A 151 14.10 -19.59 -2.79
N ARG A 152 13.69 -20.02 -1.59
CA ARG A 152 14.58 -20.64 -0.61
C ARG A 152 15.38 -21.71 -1.35
N GLN A 153 16.69 -21.52 -1.50
CA GLN A 153 17.57 -22.64 -1.79
C GLN A 153 17.49 -23.56 -0.58
N ASP A 154 16.93 -24.73 -0.83
CA ASP A 154 16.82 -25.81 0.14
C ASP A 154 18.25 -26.19 0.55
N ARG A 155 18.67 -25.75 1.75
CA ARG A 155 19.89 -26.26 2.39
C ARG A 155 19.55 -27.61 3.01
N THR A 156 19.40 -28.62 2.16
CA THR A 156 19.60 -30.01 2.57
C THR A 156 21.03 -30.43 2.22
N ALA A 157 21.60 -31.29 3.06
CA ALA A 157 22.95 -31.87 3.00
C ALA A 157 24.13 -31.04 3.55
N GLY A 158 24.06 -30.66 4.83
CA GLY A 158 25.26 -30.61 5.68
C GLY A 158 25.63 -32.01 6.16
N GLY A 159 26.19 -32.85 5.29
CA GLY A 159 26.74 -34.17 5.63
C GLY A 159 28.20 -34.03 6.06
N GLY A 160 28.45 -33.72 7.33
CA GLY A 160 29.80 -33.72 7.90
C GLY A 160 30.31 -35.15 8.09
N SER A 161 31.21 -35.62 7.22
CA SER A 161 32.02 -36.82 7.47
C SER A 161 33.25 -36.41 8.29
N ARG A 162 33.44 -37.06 9.45
CA ARG A 162 34.67 -36.97 10.26
C ARG A 162 35.75 -37.85 9.59
N PRO A 163 37.00 -37.41 9.47
CA PRO A 163 38.07 -38.32 9.07
C PRO A 163 38.49 -39.17 10.27
N ALA A 164 38.65 -40.48 10.04
CA ALA A 164 39.23 -41.42 11.00
C ALA A 164 40.74 -41.16 11.15
N MET A 165 41.25 -41.15 12.38
CA MET A 165 42.68 -41.18 12.66
C MET A 165 43.24 -42.61 12.46
N PRO A 166 44.44 -42.78 11.89
CA PRO A 166 45.13 -44.06 11.94
C PRO A 166 45.91 -44.21 13.25
N ALA A 167 46.06 -45.47 13.69
CA ALA A 167 46.92 -45.89 14.79
C ALA A 167 48.40 -45.90 14.40
#